data_AF-A0A7J9TQC6-F1
#
_entry.id   AF-A0A7J9TQC6-F1
#
_cell.length_a   1.000
_cell.length_b   1.000
_cell.length_c   1.000
_cell.angle_alpha   90.00
_cell.angle_beta   90.00
_cell.angle_gamma   90.00
#
_symmetry.space_group_name_H-M   'P 1'
#
loop_
_entity.id
_entity.type
_entity.pdbx_description
1 polymer ?
#
loop_
_entity_poly.entity_id
_entity_poly.type
_entity_poly.pdbx_seq_one_letter_code
_entity_poly.pdbx_strand_id
1 'polypeptide(L)'
;MAYKPQYYPGSTSVAENRRNHMSNNVQKVREISDEDLTACLGHRAPGSDYPSTHPPLAEMGEPDCPVRQMVTPTPGTAAGDRVRYVQWADSMYNAPAVPYWRSYHAAINHRGVDPGTLSGRQVVEARERDMEAVAKEQMETDMTCPGLAGLRGATVHGHSCRLQEDGVMFDMIDRRRLEGDVIIQDKDQVGVPLDRKVNLGKPMTTAEANKKTTFYRVGNVAYRDDPEAIEWLQKIWELRTIYGYQPK
;
A
#
# COMPACT_ATOMS: atom_id res chain seq x y z
N MET A 1 -19.10 11.68 -25.17
CA MET A 1 -19.41 11.15 -23.82
C MET A 1 -18.11 11.10 -23.03
N ALA A 2 -18.10 11.53 -21.77
CA ALA A 2 -16.93 11.40 -20.92
C ALA A 2 -16.73 9.92 -20.53
N TYR A 3 -15.48 9.45 -20.47
CA TYR A 3 -15.17 8.10 -20.05
C TYR A 3 -15.35 7.97 -18.53
N LYS A 4 -16.09 6.95 -18.07
CA LYS A 4 -16.23 6.61 -16.65
C LYS A 4 -15.39 5.35 -16.36
N PRO A 5 -14.32 5.43 -15.57
CA PRO A 5 -13.51 4.26 -15.21
C PRO A 5 -14.34 3.22 -14.46
N GLN A 6 -14.16 1.94 -14.84
CA GLN A 6 -14.83 0.81 -14.20
C GLN A 6 -13.92 0.05 -13.21
N TYR A 7 -12.61 0.28 -13.31
CA TYR A 7 -11.53 -0.28 -12.48
C TYR A 7 -11.37 -1.81 -12.52
N TYR A 8 -12.34 -2.58 -12.01
CA TYR A 8 -12.20 -4.04 -11.85
C TYR A 8 -13.56 -4.77 -11.99
N PRO A 9 -13.62 -5.92 -12.70
CA PRO A 9 -14.83 -6.74 -12.83
C PRO A 9 -15.21 -7.44 -11.51
N GLY A 10 -16.41 -7.98 -11.45
CA GLY A 10 -16.87 -8.88 -10.38
C GLY A 10 -18.00 -8.31 -9.55
N SER A 11 -18.85 -9.19 -9.04
CA SER A 11 -20.11 -8.84 -8.37
C SER A 11 -20.09 -9.08 -6.85
N THR A 12 -18.98 -9.55 -6.31
CA THR A 12 -18.82 -9.82 -4.87
C THR A 12 -18.33 -8.60 -4.07
N SER A 13 -18.43 -8.65 -2.74
CA SER A 13 -17.85 -7.64 -1.85
C SER A 13 -16.35 -7.48 -2.03
N VAL A 14 -15.63 -8.58 -2.33
CA VAL A 14 -14.19 -8.54 -2.62
C VAL A 14 -13.91 -7.73 -3.88
N ALA A 15 -14.67 -7.92 -4.96
CA ALA A 15 -14.55 -7.14 -6.19
C ALA A 15 -14.90 -5.66 -5.98
N GLU A 16 -15.92 -5.37 -5.17
CA GLU A 16 -16.28 -4.00 -4.79
C GLU A 16 -15.17 -3.31 -3.98
N ASN A 17 -14.59 -3.99 -3.00
CA ASN A 17 -13.47 -3.46 -2.22
C ASN A 17 -12.25 -3.18 -3.11
N ARG A 18 -11.98 -4.02 -4.11
CA ARG A 18 -10.91 -3.79 -5.10
C ARG A 18 -11.15 -2.51 -5.89
N ARG A 19 -12.39 -2.28 -6.35
CA ARG A 19 -12.77 -1.03 -7.02
C ARG A 19 -12.62 0.16 -6.07
N ASN A 20 -13.02 0.04 -4.81
CA ASN A 20 -12.88 1.10 -3.80
C ASN A 20 -11.42 1.48 -3.56
N HIS A 21 -10.52 0.49 -3.45
CA HIS A 21 -9.09 0.75 -3.33
C HIS A 21 -8.57 1.42 -4.61
N MET A 22 -8.91 0.93 -5.80
CA MET A 22 -8.43 1.54 -7.05
C MET A 22 -8.94 2.98 -7.23
N SER A 23 -10.17 3.28 -6.82
CA SER A 23 -10.81 4.59 -6.99
C SER A 23 -10.54 5.59 -5.86
N ASN A 24 -9.71 5.23 -4.88
CA ASN A 24 -9.49 5.97 -3.63
C ASN A 24 -10.77 6.20 -2.79
N ASN A 25 -11.76 5.33 -2.90
CA ASN A 25 -12.94 5.36 -2.04
C ASN A 25 -12.65 4.60 -0.73
N VAL A 26 -11.69 5.11 0.04
CA VAL A 26 -11.18 4.52 1.29
C VAL A 26 -11.46 5.45 2.46
N GLN A 27 -11.71 4.88 3.64
CA GLN A 27 -12.19 5.65 4.79
C GLN A 27 -11.05 5.87 5.79
N LYS A 28 -10.84 7.11 6.22
CA LYS A 28 -9.96 7.40 7.38
C LYS A 28 -10.56 6.77 8.64
N VAL A 29 -9.81 5.88 9.29
CA VAL A 29 -10.22 5.13 10.49
C VAL A 29 -9.29 5.34 11.68
N ARG A 30 -8.16 6.01 11.47
CA ARG A 30 -7.20 6.40 12.51
C ARG A 30 -6.42 7.64 12.07
N GLU A 31 -5.61 8.17 12.98
CA GLU A 31 -4.75 9.31 12.73
C GLU A 31 -3.34 8.99 13.23
N ILE A 32 -2.33 9.37 12.45
CA ILE A 32 -0.93 9.29 12.84
C ILE A 32 -0.31 10.68 12.67
N SER A 33 0.44 11.14 13.66
CA SER A 33 1.16 12.42 13.52
C SER A 33 2.24 12.31 12.45
N ASP A 34 2.61 13.42 11.82
CA ASP A 34 3.65 13.42 10.78
C ASP A 34 5.01 13.00 11.37
N GLU A 35 5.26 13.33 12.63
CA GLU A 35 6.43 12.87 13.38
C GLU A 35 6.42 11.35 13.62
N ASP A 36 5.29 10.78 14.04
CA ASP A 36 5.15 9.34 14.25
C ASP A 36 5.26 8.55 12.95
N LEU A 37 4.71 9.10 11.86
CA LEU A 37 4.87 8.53 10.53
C LEU A 37 6.35 8.52 10.12
N THR A 38 7.03 9.65 10.25
CA THR A 38 8.47 9.79 9.95
C THR A 38 9.30 8.79 10.77
N ALA A 39 8.99 8.66 12.07
CA ALA A 39 9.66 7.72 12.97
C ALA A 39 9.46 6.27 12.51
N CYS A 40 8.22 5.86 12.22
CA CYS A 40 7.90 4.53 11.72
C CYS A 40 8.59 4.20 10.38
N LEU A 41 8.75 5.19 9.50
CA LEU A 41 9.43 5.03 8.21
C LEU A 41 10.96 4.92 8.36
N GLY A 42 11.56 5.59 9.34
CA GLY A 42 12.99 5.42 9.69
C GLY A 42 13.96 5.93 8.61
N HIS A 43 13.63 7.03 7.92
CA HIS A 43 14.45 7.58 6.82
C HIS A 43 15.19 8.88 7.17
N ARG A 44 14.63 9.62 8.12
CA ARG A 44 15.18 10.83 8.73
C ARG A 44 14.60 10.97 10.14
N ALA A 45 15.13 11.91 10.91
CA ALA A 45 14.59 12.21 12.24
C ALA A 45 13.25 12.97 12.12
N PRO A 46 12.26 12.72 12.98
CA PRO A 46 11.04 13.52 13.04
C PRO A 46 11.36 15.02 13.16
N GLY A 47 10.68 15.85 12.35
CA GLY A 47 10.88 17.30 12.32
C GLY A 47 12.12 17.80 11.56
N SER A 48 12.98 16.91 11.04
CA SER A 48 14.10 17.33 10.20
C SER A 48 13.68 17.61 8.76
N ASP A 49 14.42 18.50 8.09
CA ASP A 49 14.28 18.76 6.66
C ASP A 49 14.48 17.50 5.81
N TYR A 50 13.85 17.48 4.63
CA TYR A 50 14.02 16.42 3.64
C TYR A 50 15.43 16.49 3.02
N PRO A 51 16.25 15.43 3.13
CA PRO A 51 17.55 15.44 2.46
C PRO A 51 17.38 15.29 0.94
N SER A 52 18.26 15.94 0.19
CA SER A 52 18.25 15.93 -1.27
C SER A 52 19.25 14.93 -1.87
N THR A 53 18.94 14.43 -3.06
CA THR A 53 19.87 13.61 -3.88
C THR A 53 20.49 14.40 -5.03
N HIS A 54 19.90 15.55 -5.37
CA HIS A 54 20.40 16.52 -6.34
C HIS A 54 19.87 17.91 -5.97
N PRO A 55 20.48 19.01 -6.46
CA PRO A 55 19.94 20.35 -6.24
C PRO A 55 18.50 20.49 -6.75
N PRO A 56 17.72 21.48 -6.26
CA PRO A 56 16.37 21.75 -6.77
C PRO A 56 16.35 21.96 -8.29
N LEU A 57 15.25 21.57 -8.96
CA LEU A 57 15.14 21.73 -10.42
C LEU A 57 15.32 23.18 -10.89
N ALA A 58 14.84 24.13 -10.08
CA ALA A 58 14.99 25.56 -10.34
C ALA A 58 16.46 26.04 -10.34
N GLU A 59 17.35 25.31 -9.65
CA GLU A 59 18.78 25.63 -9.58
C GLU A 59 19.57 24.92 -10.68
N MET A 60 19.29 23.63 -10.94
CA MET A 60 19.99 22.86 -11.96
C MET A 60 19.67 23.32 -13.39
N GLY A 61 18.46 23.84 -13.59
CA GLY A 61 17.87 24.01 -14.91
C GLY A 61 17.52 22.67 -15.55
N GLU A 62 16.64 22.71 -16.54
CA GLU A 62 16.24 21.53 -17.31
C GLU A 62 16.31 21.84 -18.80
N PRO A 63 16.60 20.83 -19.66
CA PRO A 63 16.55 21.04 -21.11
C PRO A 63 15.18 21.54 -21.57
N ASP A 64 15.19 22.42 -22.57
CA ASP A 64 13.97 22.88 -23.24
C ASP A 64 13.33 21.72 -24.01
N CYS A 65 12.42 21.01 -23.34
CA CYS A 65 11.80 19.78 -23.82
C CYS A 65 10.28 19.88 -23.62
N PRO A 66 9.47 19.79 -24.68
CA PRO A 66 8.02 19.97 -24.58
C PRO A 66 7.35 18.95 -23.65
N VAL A 67 7.91 17.73 -23.55
CA VAL A 67 7.40 16.71 -22.62
C VAL A 67 7.59 17.13 -21.16
N ARG A 68 8.74 17.72 -20.80
CA ARG A 68 8.99 18.22 -19.44
C ARG A 68 8.08 19.38 -19.10
N GLN A 69 7.80 20.26 -20.06
CA GLN A 69 6.88 21.39 -19.87
C GLN A 69 5.42 20.96 -19.67
N MET A 70 5.02 19.84 -20.28
CA MET A 70 3.65 19.29 -20.12
C MET A 70 3.46 18.51 -18.80
N VAL A 71 4.52 17.96 -18.21
CA VAL A 71 4.42 17.09 -17.03
C VAL A 71 4.96 17.81 -15.79
N THR A 72 4.06 18.36 -14.97
CA THR A 72 4.43 19.08 -13.75
C THR A 72 5.18 18.17 -12.76
N PRO A 73 6.38 18.52 -12.27
CA PRO A 73 7.07 17.73 -11.26
C PRO A 73 6.27 17.65 -9.96
N THR A 74 6.45 16.58 -9.18
CA THR A 74 5.93 16.53 -7.81
C THR A 74 6.72 17.48 -6.91
N PRO A 75 6.18 17.88 -5.74
CA PRO A 75 6.92 18.68 -4.75
C PRO A 75 8.28 18.08 -4.39
N GLY A 76 8.38 16.77 -4.16
CA GLY A 76 9.65 16.12 -3.86
C GLY A 76 10.61 16.08 -5.05
N THR A 77 10.09 15.97 -6.28
CA THR A 77 10.90 16.04 -7.50
C THR A 77 11.49 17.44 -7.69
N ALA A 78 10.67 18.49 -7.51
CA ALA A 78 11.09 19.88 -7.64
C ALA A 78 12.16 20.28 -6.62
N ALA A 79 12.03 19.80 -5.37
CA ALA A 79 12.98 20.04 -4.30
C ALA A 79 14.25 19.18 -4.38
N GLY A 80 14.24 18.11 -5.18
CA GLY A 80 15.35 17.18 -5.32
C GLY A 80 15.49 16.18 -4.17
N ASP A 81 14.41 15.90 -3.45
CA ASP A 81 14.37 14.91 -2.36
C ASP A 81 14.93 13.56 -2.82
N ARG A 82 15.58 12.82 -1.91
CA ARG A 82 15.97 11.43 -2.21
C ARG A 82 14.74 10.56 -2.50
N VAL A 83 14.93 9.47 -3.23
CA VAL A 83 13.92 8.41 -3.36
C VAL A 83 14.00 7.49 -2.14
N ARG A 84 12.87 7.29 -1.48
CA ARG A 84 12.69 6.46 -0.27
C ARG A 84 11.44 5.58 -0.41
N TYR A 85 11.13 4.75 0.59
CA TYR A 85 10.14 3.69 0.42
C TYR A 85 9.23 3.45 1.64
N VAL A 86 8.00 3.05 1.35
CA VAL A 86 7.07 2.44 2.32
C VAL A 86 6.80 1.00 1.89
N GLN A 87 6.94 0.04 2.80
CA GLN A 87 6.73 -1.38 2.47
C GLN A 87 5.81 -2.08 3.47
N TRP A 88 4.81 -2.80 2.96
CA TRP A 88 3.81 -3.52 3.73
C TRP A 88 3.95 -5.03 3.53
N ALA A 89 3.74 -5.78 4.60
CA ALA A 89 3.28 -7.17 4.51
C ALA A 89 1.80 -7.22 4.90
N ASP A 90 0.99 -7.99 4.18
CA ASP A 90 -0.45 -8.11 4.41
C ASP A 90 -0.83 -9.59 4.61
N SER A 91 -1.49 -9.91 5.72
CA SER A 91 -1.90 -11.28 6.02
C SER A 91 -2.91 -11.80 4.99
N MET A 92 -2.68 -13.04 4.51
CA MET A 92 -3.64 -13.76 3.69
C MET A 92 -4.93 -14.10 4.46
N TYR A 93 -4.98 -13.91 5.78
CA TYR A 93 -6.17 -14.05 6.62
C TYR A 93 -6.97 -12.73 6.65
N ASN A 94 -7.49 -12.35 5.48
CA ASN A 94 -8.42 -11.23 5.29
C ASN A 94 -7.88 -9.86 5.70
N ALA A 95 -6.57 -9.58 5.53
CA ALA A 95 -6.11 -8.19 5.55
C ALA A 95 -6.91 -7.35 4.52
N PRO A 96 -7.22 -6.07 4.81
CA PRO A 96 -8.02 -5.25 3.90
C PRO A 96 -7.40 -5.11 2.51
N ALA A 97 -6.13 -4.72 2.43
CA ALA A 97 -5.34 -4.75 1.22
C ALA A 97 -4.57 -6.08 1.04
N VAL A 98 -4.31 -6.45 -0.21
CA VAL A 98 -3.28 -7.45 -0.60
C VAL A 98 -2.43 -6.88 -1.75
N PRO A 99 -1.23 -7.42 -2.03
CA PRO A 99 -0.17 -6.71 -2.74
C PRO A 99 -0.56 -6.00 -4.04
N TYR A 100 -1.21 -6.67 -4.99
CA TYR A 100 -1.58 -6.03 -6.27
C TYR A 100 -2.49 -4.80 -6.09
N TRP A 101 -3.37 -4.79 -5.08
CA TRP A 101 -4.32 -3.70 -4.86
C TRP A 101 -3.68 -2.47 -4.21
N ARG A 102 -2.63 -2.65 -3.40
CA ARG A 102 -1.80 -1.52 -2.95
C ARG A 102 -1.09 -0.88 -4.14
N SER A 103 -0.51 -1.70 -5.02
CA SER A 103 0.18 -1.19 -6.21
C SER A 103 -0.75 -0.47 -7.18
N TYR A 104 -1.98 -0.96 -7.39
CA TYR A 104 -2.97 -0.26 -8.21
C TYR A 104 -3.46 1.03 -7.56
N HIS A 105 -3.75 1.02 -6.25
CA HIS A 105 -4.10 2.25 -5.53
C HIS A 105 -2.98 3.29 -5.65
N ALA A 106 -1.72 2.90 -5.41
CA ALA A 106 -0.56 3.77 -5.56
C ALA A 106 -0.47 4.37 -6.97
N ALA A 107 -0.51 3.51 -8.00
CA ALA A 107 -0.34 3.92 -9.39
C ALA A 107 -1.49 4.77 -9.95
N ILE A 108 -2.71 4.61 -9.44
CA ILE A 108 -3.89 5.36 -9.90
C ILE A 108 -4.00 6.71 -9.19
N ASN A 109 -3.73 6.74 -7.87
CA ASN A 109 -4.10 7.87 -7.02
C ASN A 109 -2.93 8.79 -6.67
N HIS A 110 -1.69 8.38 -6.96
CA HIS A 110 -0.50 9.17 -6.65
C HIS A 110 0.39 9.37 -7.88
N ARG A 111 1.03 10.53 -7.95
CA ARG A 111 1.89 10.93 -9.07
C ARG A 111 3.35 10.59 -8.77
N GLY A 112 4.09 10.12 -9.77
CA GLY A 112 5.54 9.91 -9.64
C GLY A 112 5.93 8.80 -8.66
N VAL A 113 5.15 7.72 -8.63
CA VAL A 113 5.35 6.54 -7.76
C VAL A 113 5.89 5.33 -8.53
N ASP A 114 6.65 4.49 -7.84
CA ASP A 114 7.20 3.23 -8.33
C ASP A 114 6.77 2.05 -7.42
N PRO A 115 5.61 1.43 -7.68
CA PRO A 115 5.09 0.34 -6.85
C PRO A 115 5.62 -1.04 -7.27
N GLY A 116 6.16 -1.80 -6.31
CA GLY A 116 6.61 -3.18 -6.46
C GLY A 116 5.70 -4.19 -5.75
N THR A 117 5.26 -5.24 -6.46
CA THR A 117 4.36 -6.27 -5.93
C THR A 117 5.06 -7.61 -5.77
N LEU A 118 5.04 -8.17 -4.57
CA LEU A 118 5.49 -9.53 -4.27
C LEU A 118 4.43 -10.25 -3.43
N SER A 119 4.55 -11.57 -3.25
CA SER A 119 3.59 -12.32 -2.41
C SER A 119 3.61 -11.87 -0.95
N GLY A 120 4.80 -11.77 -0.35
CA GLY A 120 4.98 -11.46 1.06
C GLY A 120 5.25 -10.00 1.39
N ARG A 121 5.34 -9.13 0.37
CA ARG A 121 5.55 -7.69 0.57
C ARG A 121 5.06 -6.87 -0.63
N GLN A 122 4.65 -5.64 -0.37
CA GLN A 122 4.39 -4.63 -1.39
C GLN A 122 5.10 -3.34 -0.99
N VAL A 123 5.78 -2.72 -1.95
CA VAL A 123 6.59 -1.51 -1.73
C VAL A 123 6.14 -0.39 -2.66
N VAL A 124 6.23 0.85 -2.20
CA VAL A 124 6.15 2.04 -3.06
C VAL A 124 7.41 2.86 -2.83
N GLU A 125 8.19 3.05 -3.90
CA GLU A 125 9.30 3.98 -3.94
C GLU A 125 8.84 5.30 -4.59
N ALA A 126 9.17 6.44 -3.97
CA ALA A 126 8.91 7.77 -4.51
C ALA A 126 9.86 8.79 -3.86
N ARG A 127 9.83 10.04 -4.33
CA ARG A 127 10.53 11.14 -3.65
C ARG A 127 10.03 11.27 -2.21
N GLU A 128 10.94 11.48 -1.26
CA GLU A 128 10.70 11.24 0.17
C GLU A 128 9.39 11.86 0.68
N ARG A 129 9.13 13.16 0.47
CA ARG A 129 7.88 13.79 0.92
C ARG A 129 6.61 13.27 0.22
N ASP A 130 6.74 12.89 -1.06
CA ASP A 130 5.62 12.37 -1.83
C ASP A 130 5.31 10.92 -1.39
N MET A 131 6.34 10.15 -1.04
CA MET A 131 6.23 8.83 -0.41
C MET A 131 5.56 8.93 0.97
N GLU A 132 5.86 9.94 1.78
CA GLU A 132 5.19 10.13 3.08
C GLU A 132 3.68 10.39 2.91
N ALA A 133 3.27 11.14 1.88
CA ALA A 133 1.85 11.33 1.58
C ALA A 133 1.14 10.00 1.26
N VAL A 134 1.78 9.14 0.46
CA VAL A 134 1.31 7.77 0.16
C VAL A 134 1.23 6.94 1.45
N ALA A 135 2.28 6.97 2.27
CA ALA A 135 2.37 6.21 3.50
C ALA A 135 1.30 6.63 4.52
N LYS A 136 1.06 7.95 4.67
CA LYS A 136 0.05 8.50 5.57
C LYS A 136 -1.34 8.02 5.20
N GLU A 137 -1.73 8.13 3.93
CA GLU A 137 -3.04 7.64 3.47
C GLU A 137 -3.20 6.13 3.71
N GLN A 138 -2.16 5.33 3.40
CA GLN A 138 -2.20 3.89 3.64
C GLN A 138 -2.26 3.54 5.13
N MET A 139 -1.64 4.33 6.02
CA MET A 139 -1.69 4.12 7.47
C MET A 139 -3.03 4.53 8.09
N GLU A 140 -3.59 5.66 7.66
CA GLU A 140 -4.77 6.26 8.29
C GLU A 140 -6.09 5.63 7.82
N THR A 141 -6.09 4.96 6.67
CA THR A 141 -7.32 4.42 6.06
C THR A 141 -7.63 2.97 6.40
N ASP A 142 -8.84 2.55 6.07
CA ASP A 142 -9.34 1.18 6.18
C ASP A 142 -8.66 0.19 5.20
N MET A 143 -7.78 0.67 4.32
CA MET A 143 -6.88 -0.18 3.53
C MET A 143 -5.89 -0.98 4.39
N THR A 144 -5.63 -0.53 5.61
CA THR A 144 -4.65 -1.16 6.51
C THR A 144 -5.28 -1.46 7.86
N CYS A 145 -5.19 -2.72 8.28
CA CYS A 145 -5.48 -3.15 9.64
C CYS A 145 -4.14 -3.38 10.37
N PRO A 146 -3.85 -2.69 11.48
CA PRO A 146 -2.54 -2.77 12.12
C PRO A 146 -2.24 -4.16 12.72
N GLY A 147 -3.26 -4.97 13.00
CA GLY A 147 -3.07 -6.37 13.43
C GLY A 147 -2.75 -7.32 12.27
N LEU A 148 -3.36 -7.11 11.10
CA LEU A 148 -3.26 -8.01 9.95
C LEU A 148 -2.22 -7.58 8.91
N ALA A 149 -1.79 -6.32 8.94
CA ALA A 149 -0.71 -5.80 8.10
C ALA A 149 0.47 -5.36 8.99
N GLY A 150 1.64 -5.17 8.40
CA GLY A 150 2.82 -4.67 9.10
C GLY A 150 3.70 -3.85 8.17
N LEU A 151 4.19 -2.72 8.68
CA LEU A 151 5.18 -1.89 8.01
C LEU A 151 6.57 -2.55 8.15
N ARG A 152 7.11 -3.07 7.04
CA ARG A 152 8.29 -3.96 7.07
C ARG A 152 9.20 -3.77 5.85
N GLY A 153 10.31 -3.06 6.01
CA GLY A 153 11.34 -2.88 4.97
C GLY A 153 12.26 -4.09 4.78
N ALA A 154 12.51 -4.85 5.85
CA ALA A 154 13.30 -6.09 5.84
C ALA A 154 12.62 -7.19 6.67
N THR A 155 13.05 -8.44 6.49
CA THR A 155 12.53 -9.60 7.26
C THR A 155 10.99 -9.64 7.25
N VAL A 156 10.43 -9.75 6.05
CA VAL A 156 8.99 -9.55 5.79
C VAL A 156 8.11 -10.78 6.04
N HIS A 157 8.69 -11.90 6.47
CA HIS A 157 7.97 -13.16 6.66
C HIS A 157 6.76 -12.97 7.59
N GLY A 158 5.59 -13.51 7.21
CA GLY A 158 4.35 -13.37 7.99
C GLY A 158 3.05 -13.52 7.19
N HIS A 159 3.00 -13.06 5.93
CA HIS A 159 1.75 -12.99 5.15
C HIS A 159 1.00 -14.33 5.05
N SER A 160 1.72 -15.45 4.94
CA SER A 160 1.20 -16.81 4.80
C SER A 160 1.30 -17.63 6.07
N CYS A 161 1.81 -17.06 7.17
CA CYS A 161 1.87 -17.72 8.46
C CYS A 161 0.48 -17.72 9.10
N ARG A 162 0.22 -18.70 9.97
CA ARG A 162 -0.92 -18.62 10.89
C ARG A 162 -0.83 -17.31 11.68
N LEU A 163 -1.98 -16.71 11.96
CA LEU A 163 -2.08 -15.63 12.94
C LEU A 163 -1.64 -16.14 14.30
N GLN A 164 -1.12 -15.24 15.13
CA GLN A 164 -0.84 -15.48 16.53
C GLN A 164 -2.16 -15.65 17.31
N GLU A 165 -2.08 -16.11 18.56
CA GLU A 165 -3.27 -16.34 19.42
C GLU A 165 -4.10 -15.07 19.65
N ASP A 166 -3.45 -13.91 19.64
CA ASP A 166 -4.06 -12.58 19.75
C ASP A 166 -4.57 -12.02 18.40
N GLY A 167 -4.48 -12.81 17.32
CA GLY A 167 -4.93 -12.44 15.99
C GLY A 167 -3.94 -11.58 15.18
N VAL A 168 -2.75 -11.29 15.72
CA VAL A 168 -1.75 -10.46 15.05
C VAL A 168 -0.94 -11.31 14.05
N MET A 169 -0.59 -10.71 12.90
CA MET A 169 0.29 -11.34 11.93
C MET A 169 1.73 -11.38 12.45
N PHE A 170 2.32 -12.58 12.46
CA PHE A 170 3.71 -12.86 12.85
C PHE A 170 4.70 -11.83 12.29
N ASP A 171 5.61 -11.34 13.13
CA ASP A 171 6.76 -10.51 12.78
C ASP A 171 8.02 -11.08 13.44
N MET A 172 9.01 -11.52 12.66
CA MET A 172 10.23 -12.12 13.21
C MET A 172 11.05 -11.13 14.05
N ILE A 173 11.06 -9.86 13.68
CA ILE A 173 11.80 -8.81 14.41
C ILE A 173 10.88 -7.96 15.29
N ASP A 174 9.60 -8.36 15.40
CA ASP A 174 8.70 -7.90 16.45
C ASP A 174 8.67 -6.37 16.56
N ARG A 175 8.35 -5.72 15.44
CA ARG A 175 8.26 -4.25 15.32
C ARG A 175 6.95 -3.70 15.87
N ARG A 176 5.90 -4.52 15.85
CA ARG A 176 4.56 -4.13 16.28
C ARG A 176 3.76 -5.32 16.81
N ARG A 177 3.09 -5.11 17.94
CA ARG A 177 2.38 -6.13 18.72
C ARG A 177 1.09 -5.56 19.33
N LEU A 178 0.22 -6.43 19.81
CA LEU A 178 -0.92 -6.02 20.62
C LEU A 178 -0.44 -5.69 22.05
N GLU A 179 -0.72 -4.49 22.53
CA GLU A 179 -0.55 -4.10 23.93
C GLU A 179 -1.90 -3.57 24.45
N GLY A 180 -2.54 -4.31 25.37
CA GLY A 180 -3.92 -4.04 25.75
C GLY A 180 -4.88 -4.33 24.59
N ASP A 181 -5.62 -3.33 24.12
CA ASP A 181 -6.56 -3.44 23.00
C ASP A 181 -6.11 -2.71 21.72
N VAL A 182 -4.87 -2.21 21.71
CA VAL A 182 -4.28 -1.45 20.59
C VAL A 182 -2.99 -2.08 20.09
N ILE A 183 -2.69 -1.86 18.81
CA ILE A 183 -1.40 -2.24 18.24
C ILE A 183 -0.40 -1.12 18.49
N ILE A 184 0.71 -1.46 19.13
CA ILE A 184 1.83 -0.56 19.35
C ILE A 184 2.97 -0.95 18.42
N GLN A 185 3.55 0.04 17.74
CA GLN A 185 4.79 -0.07 17.00
C GLN A 185 5.91 0.63 17.78
N ASP A 186 6.97 -0.10 18.10
CA ASP A 186 8.11 0.36 18.91
C ASP A 186 9.45 0.29 18.17
N LYS A 187 9.40 -0.10 16.89
CA LYS A 187 10.54 -0.09 15.96
C LYS A 187 10.12 0.48 14.60
N ASP A 188 11.05 1.06 13.88
CA ASP A 188 10.84 1.48 12.50
C ASP A 188 10.65 0.27 11.56
N GLN A 189 10.40 0.54 10.28
CA GLN A 189 10.15 -0.50 9.29
C GLN A 189 11.33 -1.47 9.08
N VAL A 190 12.57 -1.10 9.42
CA VAL A 190 13.76 -1.97 9.31
C VAL A 190 14.17 -2.60 10.64
N GLY A 191 13.49 -2.29 11.74
CA GLY A 191 13.69 -2.91 13.05
C GLY A 191 14.54 -2.11 14.03
N VAL A 192 14.83 -0.84 13.75
CA VAL A 192 15.53 0.05 14.69
C VAL A 192 14.54 0.52 15.75
N PRO A 193 14.85 0.41 17.05
CA PRO A 193 13.98 0.91 18.13
C PRO A 193 13.64 2.39 17.95
N LEU A 194 12.38 2.74 18.19
CA LEU A 194 11.91 4.12 18.20
C LEU A 194 12.16 4.76 19.57
N ASP A 195 12.43 6.08 19.58
CA ASP A 195 12.53 6.86 20.83
C ASP A 195 11.21 6.90 21.61
N ARG A 196 10.08 6.79 20.90
CA ARG A 196 8.74 6.69 21.48
C ARG A 196 7.90 5.62 20.78
N LYS A 197 7.07 4.94 21.57
CA LYS A 197 6.05 4.00 21.07
C LYS A 197 5.00 4.75 20.25
N VAL A 198 4.61 4.17 19.12
CA VAL A 198 3.55 4.70 18.23
C VAL A 198 2.31 3.83 18.37
N ASN A 199 1.18 4.47 18.69
CA ASN A 199 -0.11 3.79 18.78
C ASN A 199 -0.79 3.76 17.40
N LEU A 200 -0.96 2.57 16.84
CA LEU A 200 -1.60 2.35 15.54
C LEU A 200 -3.12 2.09 15.65
N GLY A 201 -3.66 2.17 16.86
CA GLY A 201 -5.08 1.96 17.16
C GLY A 201 -5.47 0.49 17.26
N LYS A 202 -6.78 0.25 17.35
CA LYS A 202 -7.34 -1.11 17.50
C LYS A 202 -7.21 -1.89 16.20
N PRO A 203 -6.89 -3.20 16.25
CA PRO A 203 -7.02 -4.05 15.08
C PRO A 203 -8.50 -4.20 14.71
N MET A 204 -8.79 -4.41 13.42
CA MET A 204 -10.12 -4.80 12.98
C MET A 204 -10.51 -6.15 13.61
N THR A 205 -11.78 -6.27 13.98
CA THR A 205 -12.36 -7.58 14.30
C THR A 205 -12.36 -8.47 13.06
N THR A 206 -12.44 -9.79 13.25
CA THR A 206 -12.55 -10.75 12.14
C THR A 206 -13.74 -10.43 11.23
N ALA A 207 -14.87 -10.00 11.80
CA ALA A 207 -16.08 -9.65 11.04
C ALA A 207 -15.86 -8.41 10.15
N GLU A 208 -15.14 -7.40 10.64
CA GLU A 208 -14.79 -6.21 9.86
C GLU A 208 -13.77 -6.56 8.77
N ALA A 209 -12.72 -7.31 9.10
CA ALA A 209 -11.70 -7.76 8.17
C ALA A 209 -12.32 -8.58 7.00
N ASN A 210 -13.24 -9.49 7.30
CA ASN A 210 -13.96 -10.28 6.28
C ASN A 210 -14.76 -9.40 5.30
N LYS A 211 -15.30 -8.27 5.77
CA LYS A 211 -16.07 -7.32 4.95
C LYS A 211 -15.19 -6.39 4.13
N LYS A 212 -14.02 -6.00 4.65
CA LYS A 212 -13.12 -5.00 4.03
C LYS A 212 -12.03 -5.62 3.16
N THR A 213 -11.80 -6.92 3.23
CA THR A 213 -10.73 -7.58 2.46
C THR A 213 -10.92 -7.52 0.95
N THR A 214 -9.80 -7.38 0.25
CA THR A 214 -9.64 -7.53 -1.21
C THR A 214 -9.18 -8.94 -1.63
N PHE A 215 -9.08 -9.87 -0.68
CA PHE A 215 -8.64 -11.24 -0.89
C PHE A 215 -9.80 -12.24 -0.91
N TYR A 216 -9.81 -13.13 -1.91
CA TYR A 216 -10.77 -14.24 -1.95
C TYR A 216 -10.25 -15.42 -1.12
N ARG A 217 -11.13 -16.05 -0.34
CA ARG A 217 -10.87 -17.26 0.45
C ARG A 217 -12.12 -18.12 0.55
N VAL A 218 -11.95 -19.44 0.51
CA VAL A 218 -13.08 -20.38 0.72
C VAL A 218 -13.76 -20.22 2.09
N GLY A 219 -13.01 -19.80 3.12
CA GLY A 219 -13.56 -19.48 4.45
C GLY A 219 -14.20 -18.08 4.57
N ASN A 220 -14.32 -17.34 3.47
CA ASN A 220 -15.00 -16.04 3.39
C ASN A 220 -15.77 -16.00 2.05
N VAL A 221 -15.31 -15.20 1.07
CA VAL A 221 -15.83 -15.20 -0.30
C VAL A 221 -14.87 -15.97 -1.19
N ALA A 222 -15.31 -17.09 -1.78
CA ALA A 222 -14.47 -17.87 -2.65
C ALA A 222 -14.38 -17.24 -4.05
N TYR A 223 -13.19 -17.26 -4.67
CA TYR A 223 -13.02 -16.71 -6.02
C TYR A 223 -13.90 -17.44 -7.05
N ARG A 224 -14.12 -18.74 -6.84
CA ARG A 224 -14.99 -19.57 -7.69
C ARG A 224 -16.45 -19.11 -7.74
N ASP A 225 -16.87 -18.33 -6.76
CA ASP A 225 -18.23 -17.80 -6.63
C ASP A 225 -18.36 -16.39 -7.26
N ASP A 226 -17.30 -15.86 -7.89
CA ASP A 226 -17.32 -14.61 -8.66
C ASP A 226 -17.14 -14.89 -10.18
N PRO A 227 -18.20 -15.38 -10.86
CA PRO A 227 -18.10 -15.83 -12.24
C PRO A 227 -17.69 -14.72 -13.22
N GLU A 228 -18.07 -13.46 -12.95
CA GLU A 228 -17.68 -12.31 -13.79
C GLU A 228 -16.17 -12.05 -13.72
N ALA A 229 -15.58 -12.14 -12.52
CA ALA A 229 -14.13 -12.00 -12.37
C ALA A 229 -13.35 -13.17 -13.00
N ILE A 230 -13.95 -14.37 -13.06
CA ILE A 230 -13.38 -15.55 -13.75
C ILE A 230 -13.48 -15.38 -15.27
N GLU A 231 -14.64 -14.97 -15.78
CA GLU A 231 -14.85 -14.71 -17.20
C GLU A 231 -13.85 -13.68 -17.71
N TRP A 232 -13.65 -12.58 -16.96
CA TRP A 232 -12.63 -11.60 -17.30
C TRP A 232 -11.22 -12.20 -17.39
N LEU A 233 -10.82 -13.01 -16.40
CA LEU A 233 -9.51 -13.66 -16.40
C LEU A 233 -9.33 -14.56 -17.63
N GLN A 234 -10.34 -15.39 -17.91
CA GLN A 234 -10.35 -16.29 -19.07
C GLN A 234 -10.30 -15.51 -20.38
N LYS A 235 -11.04 -14.40 -20.47
CA LYS A 235 -11.06 -13.55 -21.67
C LYS A 235 -9.71 -12.90 -21.92
N ILE A 236 -9.06 -12.38 -20.89
CA ILE A 236 -7.69 -11.82 -21.01
C ILE A 236 -6.70 -12.90 -21.44
N TRP A 237 -6.77 -14.10 -20.88
CA TRP A 237 -5.94 -15.23 -21.30
C TRP A 237 -6.17 -15.60 -22.77
N GLU A 238 -7.43 -15.75 -23.19
CA GLU A 238 -7.80 -16.09 -24.56
C GLU A 238 -7.27 -15.06 -25.55
N LEU A 239 -7.58 -13.77 -25.32
CA LEU A 239 -7.17 -12.69 -26.22
C LEU A 239 -5.64 -12.58 -26.31
N ARG A 240 -4.91 -12.70 -25.18
CA ARG A 240 -3.44 -12.70 -25.21
C ARG A 240 -2.87 -13.90 -25.96
N THR A 241 -3.53 -15.05 -25.88
CA THR A 241 -3.12 -16.27 -26.58
C THR A 241 -3.33 -16.13 -28.08
N ILE A 242 -4.52 -15.73 -28.50
CA ILE A 242 -4.87 -15.55 -29.92
C ILE A 242 -3.99 -14.47 -30.53
N TYR A 243 -3.89 -13.29 -29.89
CA TYR A 243 -3.12 -12.18 -30.42
C TYR A 243 -1.61 -12.39 -30.35
N GLY A 244 -1.14 -13.28 -29.47
CA GLY A 244 0.25 -13.73 -29.45
C GLY A 244 0.61 -14.62 -30.64
N TYR A 245 -0.35 -15.41 -31.16
CA TYR A 245 -0.18 -16.14 -32.41
C TYR A 245 -0.29 -15.21 -33.62
N GLN A 246 -1.43 -14.52 -33.75
CA GLN A 246 -1.69 -13.50 -34.77
C GLN A 246 -2.65 -12.44 -34.20
N PRO A 247 -2.33 -11.14 -34.25
CA PRO A 247 -3.12 -10.06 -33.62
C PRO A 247 -4.37 -9.69 -34.44
N LYS A 248 -5.26 -10.66 -34.63
CA LYS A 248 -6.54 -10.53 -35.34
C LYS A 248 -7.55 -11.56 -34.85
#